data_AF-A0A158DPY4-F1
#
_entry.id   AF-A0A158DPY4-F1
#
_cell.length_a   1.000
_cell.length_b   1.000
_cell.length_c   1.000
_cell.angle_alpha   90.00
_cell.angle_beta   90.00
_cell.angle_gamma   90.00
#
_symmetry.space_group_name_H-M   'P 1'
#
loop_
_entity.id
_entity.type
_entity.pdbx_description
1 polymer ?
#
loop_
_entity_poly.entity_id
_entity_poly.type
_entity_poly.pdbx_seq_one_letter_code
_entity_poly.pdbx_strand_id
1 'polypeptide(L)'
;MAGAIAHREHRPASFYWLALVFGLFVLFLYGPVITIFILSFQGPEGGLTFPMRGVSLHWFSALRDGVGDIDIWAAFARSVKLALAVTVLTVLFSLSAGLAFRRRFAAIARCSMFPWRALSCRRSSFRSALASPFACSIR
;
A
#
# COMPACT_ATOMS: atom_id res chain seq x y z
N MET A 1 34.96 5.10 35.76
CA MET A 1 35.08 4.21 34.58
C MET A 1 33.80 3.39 34.47
N ALA A 2 32.79 3.89 33.75
CA ALA A 2 31.56 3.15 33.49
C ALA A 2 31.79 2.24 32.28
N GLY A 3 31.85 0.93 32.51
CA GLY A 3 31.93 -0.06 31.46
C GLY A 3 30.59 -0.17 30.74
N ALA A 4 30.58 0.17 29.46
CA ALA A 4 29.43 -0.05 28.59
C ALA A 4 29.23 -1.57 28.41
N ILE A 5 28.18 -2.12 29.02
CA ILE A 5 27.78 -3.52 28.82
C ILE A 5 27.09 -3.57 27.45
N ALA A 6 27.83 -3.99 26.42
CA ALA A 6 27.26 -4.27 25.12
C ALA A 6 26.39 -5.54 25.22
N HIS A 7 25.09 -5.37 25.46
CA HIS A 7 24.10 -6.44 25.43
C HIS A 7 23.98 -6.94 23.98
N ARG A 8 24.70 -8.01 23.63
CA ARG A 8 24.47 -8.72 22.36
C ARG A 8 23.27 -9.65 22.52
N GLU A 9 22.10 -9.11 22.23
CA GLU A 9 20.86 -9.88 22.10
C GLU A 9 21.07 -10.95 21.00
N HIS A 10 21.17 -12.22 21.39
CA HIS A 10 21.25 -13.33 20.45
C HIS A 10 19.92 -13.43 19.71
N ARG A 11 19.90 -13.06 18.42
CA ARG A 11 18.72 -13.17 17.57
C ARG A 11 18.34 -14.65 17.46
N PRO A 12 17.09 -15.03 17.73
CA PRO A 12 16.67 -16.43 17.67
C PRO A 12 16.80 -16.97 16.23
N ALA A 13 17.10 -18.26 16.08
CA ALA A 13 17.28 -18.88 14.76
C ALA A 13 16.04 -18.71 13.83
N SER A 14 14.84 -18.61 14.42
CA SER A 14 13.59 -18.31 13.73
C SER A 14 13.60 -16.96 13.00
N PHE A 15 14.32 -15.96 13.53
CA PHE A 15 14.48 -14.65 12.90
C PHE A 15 15.20 -14.76 11.55
N TYR A 16 16.26 -15.57 11.48
CA TYR A 16 17.00 -15.77 10.23
C TYR A 16 16.18 -16.52 9.18
N TRP A 17 15.37 -17.49 9.62
CA TRP A 17 14.46 -18.20 8.71
C TRP A 17 13.36 -17.29 8.15
N LEU A 18 12.73 -16.48 9.01
CA LEU A 18 11.75 -15.48 8.59
C LEU A 18 12.38 -14.41 7.68
N ALA A 19 13.58 -13.93 8.02
CA ALA A 19 14.30 -12.95 7.21
C ALA A 19 14.66 -13.52 5.83
N LEU A 20 15.04 -14.79 5.75
CA LEU A 20 15.33 -15.47 4.48
C LEU A 20 14.06 -15.59 3.62
N VAL A 21 12.96 -16.09 4.19
CA VAL A 21 11.69 -16.19 3.45
C VAL A 21 11.20 -14.82 2.99
N PHE A 22 11.26 -13.81 3.85
CA PHE A 22 10.92 -12.44 3.51
C PHE A 22 11.83 -11.87 2.41
N GLY A 23 13.14 -12.12 2.50
CA GLY A 23 14.11 -11.71 1.47
C GLY A 23 13.84 -12.36 0.12
N LEU A 24 13.55 -13.67 0.08
CA LEU A 24 13.14 -14.35 -1.15
C LEU A 24 11.81 -13.80 -1.69
N PHE A 25 10.85 -13.50 -0.81
CA PHE A 25 9.57 -12.91 -1.20
C PHE A 25 9.75 -11.53 -1.85
N VAL A 26 10.56 -10.66 -1.25
CA VAL A 26 10.89 -9.35 -1.81
C VAL A 26 11.63 -9.49 -3.14
N LEU A 27 12.61 -10.40 -3.22
CA LEU A 27 13.35 -10.66 -4.46
C LEU A 27 12.43 -11.16 -5.58
N PHE A 28 11.48 -12.04 -5.27
CA PHE A 28 10.50 -12.54 -6.22
C PHE A 28 9.56 -11.42 -6.70
N LEU A 29 9.06 -10.58 -5.79
CA LEU A 29 8.16 -9.47 -6.11
C LEU A 29 8.86 -8.39 -6.93
N TYR A 30 10.12 -8.08 -6.62
CA TYR A 30 10.92 -7.09 -7.34
C TYR A 30 11.67 -7.64 -8.55
N GLY A 31 11.75 -8.96 -8.74
CA GLY A 31 12.41 -9.59 -9.88
C GLY A 31 11.95 -9.03 -11.25
N PRO A 32 10.64 -8.88 -11.50
CA PRO A 32 10.13 -8.24 -12.72
C PRO A 32 10.53 -6.77 -12.84
N VAL A 33 10.51 -6.02 -11.73
CA VAL A 33 10.91 -4.60 -11.70
C VAL A 33 12.39 -4.45 -12.03
N ILE A 34 13.25 -5.30 -11.46
CA ILE A 34 14.69 -5.33 -11.73
C ILE A 34 14.94 -5.69 -13.20
N THR A 35 14.19 -6.65 -13.75
CA THR A 35 14.28 -7.03 -15.16
C THR A 35 13.96 -5.86 -16.08
N ILE A 36 12.82 -5.19 -15.87
CA ILE A 36 12.41 -4.02 -16.67
C ILE A 36 13.44 -2.89 -16.52
N PHE A 37 13.97 -2.68 -15.31
CA PHE A 37 15.01 -1.68 -15.06
C PHE A 37 16.28 -1.96 -15.86
N ILE A 38 16.77 -3.20 -15.87
CA ILE A 38 17.96 -3.59 -16.64
C ILE A 38 17.70 -3.46 -18.15
N LEU A 39 16.54 -3.91 -18.65
CA LEU A 39 16.17 -3.78 -20.06
C LEU A 39 16.04 -2.30 -20.49
N SER A 40 15.68 -1.39 -19.59
CA SER A 40 15.60 0.05 -19.88
C SER A 40 16.96 0.69 -20.24
N PHE A 41 18.07 0.04 -19.90
CA PHE A 41 19.42 0.44 -20.32
C PHE A 41 19.83 -0.15 -21.67
N GLN A 42 18.93 -0.79 -22.42
CA GLN A 42 19.25 -1.27 -23.76
C GLN A 42 19.19 -0.13 -24.79
N GLY A 43 19.90 -0.28 -25.92
CA GLY A 43 19.85 0.67 -27.03
C GLY A 43 18.67 0.47 -27.98
N PRO A 44 18.57 1.25 -29.08
CA PRO A 44 17.51 1.13 -30.08
C PRO A 44 17.46 -0.26 -30.77
N GLU A 45 18.56 -1.01 -30.72
CA GLU A 45 18.67 -2.40 -31.22
C GLU A 45 18.40 -3.48 -30.15
N GLY A 46 17.89 -3.09 -28.98
CA GLY A 46 17.58 -3.97 -27.85
C GLY A 46 16.17 -4.56 -27.93
N GLY A 47 16.03 -5.87 -27.74
CA GLY A 47 14.74 -6.56 -27.72
C GLY A 47 14.17 -6.74 -26.31
N LEU A 48 12.87 -7.04 -26.21
CA LEU A 48 12.16 -7.31 -24.94
C LEU A 48 12.56 -8.65 -24.25
N THR A 49 13.68 -9.25 -24.66
CA THR A 49 14.12 -10.58 -24.20
C THR A 49 15.63 -10.61 -23.95
N PHE A 50 16.06 -11.49 -23.04
CA PHE A 50 17.47 -11.80 -22.81
C PHE A 50 17.94 -12.71 -23.96
N PRO A 51 18.96 -12.37 -24.79
CA PRO A 51 20.24 -11.77 -24.42
C PRO A 51 20.38 -10.28 -24.79
N MET A 52 20.88 -9.49 -23.85
CA MET A 52 20.98 -8.03 -23.99
C MET A 52 22.08 -7.60 -24.96
N ARG A 53 21.75 -6.67 -25.86
CA ARG A 53 22.66 -6.13 -26.89
C ARG A 53 23.27 -4.82 -26.40
N GLY A 54 24.23 -4.92 -25.47
CA GLY A 54 24.96 -3.77 -24.91
C GLY A 54 24.15 -2.93 -23.92
N VAL A 55 24.82 -1.98 -23.24
CA VAL A 55 24.23 -1.00 -22.33
C VAL A 55 24.31 0.40 -22.94
N SER A 56 23.24 1.18 -22.86
CA SER A 56 23.09 2.50 -23.45
C SER A 56 22.16 3.39 -22.60
N LEU A 57 22.41 4.70 -22.63
CA LEU A 57 21.54 5.71 -22.01
C LEU A 57 20.65 6.41 -23.05
N HIS A 58 20.50 5.84 -24.24
CA HIS A 58 19.84 6.47 -25.39
C HIS A 58 18.37 6.82 -25.09
N TRP A 59 17.63 5.92 -24.44
CA TRP A 59 16.24 6.18 -24.07
C TRP A 59 16.10 7.22 -22.95
N PHE A 60 17.07 7.29 -22.03
CA PHE A 60 17.09 8.33 -21.00
C PHE A 60 17.40 9.71 -21.57
N SER A 61 18.26 9.83 -22.60
CA SER A 61 18.45 11.09 -23.33
C SER A 61 17.20 11.46 -24.13
N ALA A 62 16.58 10.50 -24.83
CA ALA A 62 15.35 10.75 -25.58
C ALA A 62 14.19 11.22 -24.68
N LEU A 63 14.07 10.68 -23.46
CA LEU A 63 13.11 11.13 -22.46
C LEU A 63 13.35 12.57 -21.99
N ARG A 64 14.62 13.01 -21.95
CA ARG A 64 14.98 14.37 -21.54
C ARG A 64 14.72 15.38 -22.64
N ASP A 65 15.12 15.04 -23.87
CA ASP A 65 15.05 15.93 -25.04
C ASP A 65 13.61 16.07 -25.58
N GLY A 66 12.71 15.17 -25.17
CA GLY A 66 11.34 15.12 -25.66
C GLY A 66 11.21 14.12 -26.79
N VAL A 67 10.32 13.15 -26.64
CA VAL A 67 9.98 12.20 -27.70
C VAL A 67 8.92 12.86 -28.60
N GLY A 68 9.36 13.65 -29.58
CA GLY A 68 8.48 14.39 -30.50
C GLY A 68 7.85 15.67 -29.89
N ASP A 69 6.63 16.02 -30.30
CA ASP A 69 5.86 17.20 -29.85
C ASP A 69 5.30 17.10 -28.41
N ILE A 70 5.63 16.04 -27.65
CA ILE A 70 5.04 15.75 -26.34
C ILE A 70 5.96 16.25 -25.24
N ASP A 71 5.57 17.31 -24.54
CA ASP A 71 6.26 17.83 -23.35
C ASP A 71 6.14 16.90 -22.13
N ILE A 72 7.00 15.89 -22.03
CA ILE A 72 7.01 14.92 -20.91
C ILE A 72 7.14 15.63 -19.55
N TRP A 73 7.97 16.67 -19.47
CA TRP A 73 8.18 17.46 -18.25
C TRP A 73 6.92 18.23 -17.84
N ALA A 74 6.20 18.81 -18.79
CA ALA A 74 4.97 19.54 -18.50
C ALA A 74 3.84 18.59 -18.07
N ALA A 75 3.72 17.43 -18.73
CA ALA A 75 2.76 16.40 -18.36
C ALA A 75 3.03 15.85 -16.95
N PHE A 76 4.29 15.55 -16.64
CA PHE A 76 4.70 15.11 -15.30
C PHE A 76 4.35 16.15 -14.22
N ALA A 77 4.66 17.42 -14.47
CA ALA A 77 4.36 18.50 -13.52
C ALA A 77 2.86 18.64 -13.25
N ARG A 78 2.00 18.44 -14.25
CA ARG A 78 0.54 18.46 -14.08
C ARG A 78 0.07 17.31 -13.20
N SER A 79 0.57 16.08 -13.43
CA SER A 79 0.20 14.92 -12.61
C SER A 79 0.69 15.04 -11.16
N VAL A 80 1.90 15.58 -10.94
CA VAL A 80 2.41 15.83 -9.57
C VAL A 80 1.56 16.87 -8.85
N LYS A 81 1.22 17.99 -9.51
CA LYS A 81 0.33 19.02 -8.93
C LYS A 81 -1.04 18.45 -8.58
N LEU A 82 -1.62 17.64 -9.47
CA LEU A 82 -2.90 16.99 -9.25
C LEU A 82 -2.85 15.99 -8.08
N ALA A 83 -1.82 15.13 -8.05
CA ALA A 83 -1.63 14.16 -6.98
C ALA A 83 -1.51 14.84 -5.61
N LEU A 84 -0.69 15.90 -5.51
CA LEU A 84 -0.54 16.66 -4.27
C LEU A 84 -1.85 17.33 -3.85
N ALA A 85 -2.58 17.96 -4.77
CA ALA A 85 -3.86 18.58 -4.47
C ALA A 85 -4.87 17.57 -3.91
N VAL A 86 -4.98 16.40 -4.55
CA VAL A 86 -5.88 15.32 -4.12
C VAL A 86 -5.44 14.76 -2.77
N THR A 87 -4.15 14.46 -2.56
CA THR A 87 -3.64 13.97 -1.26
C THR A 87 -3.96 14.94 -0.13
N VAL A 88 -3.70 16.24 -0.32
CA VAL A 88 -4.01 17.26 0.70
C VAL A 88 -5.50 17.30 1.00
N LEU A 89 -6.34 17.36 -0.03
CA LEU A 89 -7.79 17.43 0.13
C LEU A 89 -8.35 16.19 0.86
N THR A 90 -7.93 14.99 0.43
CA THR A 90 -8.35 13.72 1.06
C THR A 90 -7.91 13.65 2.51
N VAL A 91 -6.65 14.00 2.81
CA VAL A 91 -6.14 14.01 4.19
C VAL A 91 -6.91 15.00 5.06
N LEU A 92 -7.17 16.22 4.57
CA LEU A 92 -7.94 17.21 5.32
C LEU A 92 -9.36 16.71 5.62
N PHE A 93 -10.04 16.10 4.65
CA PHE A 93 -11.37 15.52 4.89
C PHE A 93 -11.34 14.32 5.82
N SER A 94 -10.41 13.37 5.64
CA SER A 94 -10.28 12.20 6.51
C SER A 94 -9.92 12.59 7.95
N LEU A 95 -9.03 13.56 8.14
CA LEU A 95 -8.67 14.07 9.46
C LEU A 95 -9.82 14.84 10.12
N SER A 96 -10.51 15.71 9.37
CA SER A 96 -11.65 16.47 9.88
C SER A 96 -12.80 15.54 10.29
N ALA A 97 -13.14 14.55 9.45
CA ALA A 97 -14.11 13.53 9.78
C ALA A 97 -13.68 12.70 10.99
N GLY A 98 -12.42 12.23 11.04
CA GLY A 98 -11.89 11.46 12.16
C GLY A 98 -11.91 12.22 13.49
N LEU A 99 -11.58 13.51 13.49
CA LEU A 99 -11.65 14.39 14.66
C LEU A 99 -13.10 14.69 15.06
N ALA A 100 -14.02 14.82 14.10
CA ALA A 100 -15.44 15.02 14.36
C ALA A 100 -16.07 13.81 15.08
N PHE A 101 -15.69 12.58 14.71
CA PHE A 101 -16.13 11.36 15.41
C PHE A 101 -15.55 11.22 16.83
N ARG A 102 -14.46 11.93 17.15
CA ARG A 102 -13.87 11.92 18.51
C ARG A 102 -14.71 12.69 19.52
N ARG A 103 -15.61 13.58 19.08
CA ARG A 103 -16.60 14.23 19.95
C ARG A 103 -17.91 13.45 19.87
N ARG A 104 -18.45 13.03 21.03
CA ARG A 104 -19.70 12.26 21.14
C ARG A 104 -20.89 13.11 20.66
N PHE A 105 -21.16 13.11 19.36
CA PHE A 105 -22.41 13.62 18.84
C PHE A 105 -23.47 12.53 18.91
N ALA A 106 -24.47 12.72 19.78
CA ALA A 106 -25.61 11.82 19.97
C ALA A 106 -26.44 11.58 18.68
N ALA A 107 -26.20 12.35 17.61
CA ALA A 107 -26.86 12.21 16.32
C ALA A 107 -26.25 11.11 15.42
N ILE A 108 -24.97 10.72 15.61
CA ILE A 108 -24.28 9.72 14.77
C ILE A 108 -24.83 8.31 15.02
N ALA A 109 -25.30 8.02 16.24
CA ALA A 109 -25.89 6.72 16.58
C ALA A 109 -27.21 6.42 15.85
N ARG A 110 -27.87 7.43 15.25
CA ARG A 110 -29.12 7.25 14.49
C ARG A 110 -28.94 7.25 12.98
N CYS A 111 -27.82 7.73 12.46
CA CYS A 111 -27.54 7.80 11.03
C CYS A 111 -26.40 6.87 10.57
N SER A 112 -26.10 5.82 11.33
CA SER A 112 -25.37 4.64 10.83
C SER A 112 -26.32 3.64 10.13
N MET A 113 -27.55 4.06 9.85
CA MET A 113 -28.62 3.29 9.21
C MET A 113 -28.69 3.63 7.71
N PHE A 114 -27.60 3.37 6.97
CA PHE A 114 -27.62 3.24 5.50
C PHE A 114 -26.96 1.88 5.15
N PRO A 115 -27.46 1.15 4.15
CA PRO A 115 -28.13 -0.15 4.33
C PRO A 115 -27.21 -1.38 4.24
N TRP A 116 -25.99 -1.32 4.75
CA TRP A 116 -25.08 -2.48 4.69
C TRP A 116 -25.27 -3.52 5.81
N ARG A 117 -26.09 -3.23 6.85
CA ARG A 117 -26.41 -4.21 7.92
C ARG A 117 -27.52 -5.21 7.57
N ALA A 118 -28.24 -5.03 6.45
CA ALA A 118 -29.31 -5.94 6.04
C ALA A 118 -28.80 -7.28 5.49
N LEU A 119 -27.54 -7.39 5.06
CA LEU A 119 -26.96 -8.66 4.59
C LEU A 119 -26.23 -9.46 5.68
N SER A 120 -25.72 -8.82 6.73
CA SER A 120 -25.04 -9.53 7.83
C SER A 120 -25.98 -10.14 8.86
N CYS A 121 -27.24 -9.66 8.92
CA CYS A 121 -28.26 -10.16 9.85
C CYS A 121 -29.12 -11.32 9.30
N ARG A 122 -28.64 -12.04 8.27
CA ARG A 122 -29.22 -13.32 7.79
C ARG A 122 -28.28 -14.52 8.02
N ARG A 123 -27.13 -14.35 8.69
CA ARG A 123 -26.17 -15.45 8.90
C ARG A 123 -26.06 -15.96 10.34
N SER A 124 -26.64 -15.26 11.32
CA SER A 124 -26.59 -15.67 12.74
C SER A 124 -27.90 -16.23 13.30
N SER A 125 -29.04 -16.11 12.60
CA SER A 125 -30.36 -16.56 13.08
C SER A 125 -30.65 -18.06 12.92
N PHE A 126 -29.73 -18.84 12.34
CA PHE A 126 -29.93 -20.29 12.11
C PHE A 126 -29.16 -21.18 13.09
N ARG A 127 -28.36 -20.61 13.99
CA ARG A 127 -27.54 -21.37 14.96
C ARG A 127 -27.99 -21.24 16.41
N SER A 128 -28.91 -20.33 16.71
CA SER A 128 -29.34 -19.98 18.07
C SER A 128 -30.80 -20.35 18.39
N ALA A 129 -31.53 -20.97 17.46
CA ALA A 129 -32.90 -21.47 17.71
C ALA A 129 -32.96 -22.81 18.48
N LEU A 130 -31.83 -23.33 18.95
CA LEU A 130 -31.73 -24.63 19.63
C LEU A 130 -31.16 -24.55 21.05
N ALA A 131 -30.86 -23.37 21.59
CA ALA A 131 -30.32 -23.27 22.95
C ALA A 131 -30.89 -22.07 23.72
N SER A 132 -31.57 -22.40 24.81
CA SER A 132 -31.93 -21.59 25.98
C SER A 132 -33.08 -20.55 25.83
N PRO A 133 -34.28 -20.84 26.39
CA PRO A 133 -35.08 -19.80 27.07
C PRO A 133 -34.31 -19.39 28.34
N PHE A 134 -34.64 -18.25 28.96
CA PHE A 134 -33.96 -17.70 30.15
C PHE A 134 -32.67 -16.90 29.86
N ALA A 135 -32.85 -15.63 29.48
CA ALA A 135 -32.05 -14.52 30.03
C ALA A 135 -32.68 -13.18 29.66
N CYS A 136 -33.91 -12.97 30.12
CA CYS A 136 -34.40 -11.64 30.43
C CYS A 136 -33.71 -11.22 31.75
N SER A 137 -32.66 -10.39 31.67
CA SER A 137 -32.26 -9.56 32.81
C SER A 137 -31.43 -8.39 32.29
N ILE A 138 -32.14 -7.29 32.10
CA ILE A 138 -31.61 -5.95 31.90
C ILE A 138 -31.05 -5.49 33.25
N ARG A 139 -29.74 -5.25 33.31
CA ARG A 139 -29.15 -4.17 34.10
C ARG A 139 -27.96 -3.59 33.38
#